data_AF-A0A836KIE8-F1
#
_entry.id   AF-A0A836KIE8-F1
#
_cell.length_a   1.000
_cell.length_b   1.000
_cell.length_c   1.000
_cell.angle_alpha   90.00
_cell.angle_beta   90.00
_cell.angle_gamma   90.00
#
_symmetry.space_group_name_H-M   'P 1'
#
loop_
_entity.id
_entity.type
_entity.pdbx_description
1 polymer ?
#
loop_
_entity_poly.entity_id
_entity_poly.type
_entity_poly.pdbx_seq_one_letter_code
_entity_poly.pdbx_strand_id
1 'polypeptide(L)'
;MRIECIENISVCVALTYWAASIVVLLLRLFCAEFTDLSAYGARTAPATVTPDVRGASRQRDGEGSLAASAAPLARCCMTPVHLLASSSLGTRRVTRKQCFTAFYIIGLATSASLLGMRWIDHRCDVASVPPSLAAASSLVPSPSLTRVPLLLFTLHCAVRLTETRLVQRFRERDTVTLFAAVAGSTFYVMAAISSAAPSYTRVPCAFHWLNRLVLVRCVFCVAAAAHLSLQVIQVTVHTILARLRQRPSCAVFSTKAADEFAWEEGLWRRVQARLAASRPSRSEPPDALHAPPELHGAWRRYRYPYSWNVCFRVALDPHYTCEVAMYAVNTALMLLCVLPDAASPAIGVIAGAEGSVGGRLPRDEPWWSGIACARVLWLPVLSSVGVTMFTAANLSITSAGHRRFWRATNATRRLVADVVRTILDEEQSKAHGNGGDRVPTEVLRAAEDMLREALVEEVVPRWNMFPLVW
;
A
#
# COMPACT_ATOMS: atom_id res chain seq x y z
N MET A 1 36.72 0.50 4.72
CA MET A 1 35.81 -0.33 3.90
C MET A 1 35.43 0.48 2.66
N ARG A 2 35.58 -0.06 1.44
CA ARG A 2 35.22 0.68 0.22
C ARG A 2 33.69 0.88 0.15
N ILE A 3 33.22 2.04 -0.30
CA ILE A 3 31.78 2.36 -0.44
C ILE A 3 31.04 1.31 -1.26
N GLU A 4 31.70 0.75 -2.27
CA GLU A 4 31.20 -0.37 -3.06
C GLU A 4 30.77 -1.58 -2.21
N CYS A 5 31.53 -1.93 -1.16
CA CYS A 5 31.18 -3.04 -0.28
C CYS A 5 29.93 -2.71 0.55
N ILE A 6 29.79 -1.47 1.03
CA ILE A 6 28.58 -1.00 1.72
C ILE A 6 27.36 -1.10 0.82
N GLU A 7 27.47 -0.64 -0.43
CA GLU A 7 26.37 -0.70 -1.40
C GLU A 7 25.94 -2.14 -1.69
N ASN A 8 26.90 -3.06 -1.90
CA ASN A 8 26.60 -4.47 -2.12
C ASN A 8 25.92 -5.13 -0.92
N ILE A 9 26.46 -4.94 0.28
CA ILE A 9 25.87 -5.51 1.50
C ILE A 9 24.44 -4.98 1.66
N SER A 10 24.22 -3.69 1.44
CA SER A 10 22.89 -3.07 1.52
C SER A 10 21.92 -3.71 0.52
N VAL A 11 22.34 -3.93 -0.73
CA VAL A 11 21.53 -4.58 -1.76
C VAL A 11 21.22 -6.04 -1.41
N CYS A 12 22.18 -6.80 -0.91
CA CYS A 12 21.98 -8.17 -0.44
C CYS A 12 20.99 -8.23 0.73
N VAL A 13 21.10 -7.32 1.69
CA VAL A 13 20.15 -7.19 2.80
C VAL A 13 18.74 -6.87 2.27
N ALA A 14 18.63 -5.96 1.30
CA ALA A 14 17.35 -5.64 0.67
C ALA A 14 16.75 -6.86 -0.06
N LEU A 15 17.56 -7.63 -0.79
CA LEU A 15 17.10 -8.87 -1.44
C LEU A 15 16.57 -9.90 -0.44
N THR A 16 17.30 -10.13 0.65
CA THR A 16 16.86 -11.01 1.74
C THR A 16 15.56 -10.49 2.37
N TYR A 17 15.45 -9.17 2.54
CA TYR A 17 14.22 -8.53 3.03
C TYR A 17 13.03 -8.77 2.08
N TRP A 18 13.21 -8.63 0.77
CA TRP A 18 12.14 -8.87 -0.21
C TRP A 18 11.74 -10.34 -0.24
N ALA A 19 12.70 -11.27 -0.14
CA ALA A 19 12.43 -12.70 -0.03
C ALA A 19 11.61 -13.02 1.24
N ALA A 20 12.01 -12.49 2.39
CA ALA A 20 11.26 -12.64 3.64
C ALA A 20 9.87 -11.98 3.57
N SER A 21 9.75 -10.88 2.84
CA SER A 21 8.49 -10.16 2.66
C SER A 21 7.46 -10.97 1.84
N ILE A 22 7.90 -11.89 0.98
CA ILE A 22 7.00 -12.83 0.31
C ILE A 22 6.33 -13.76 1.33
N VAL A 23 7.08 -14.25 2.32
CA VAL A 23 6.51 -15.06 3.42
C VAL A 23 5.48 -14.24 4.20
N VAL A 24 5.78 -12.97 4.50
CA VAL A 24 4.84 -12.05 5.14
C VAL A 24 3.57 -11.84 4.30
N LEU A 25 3.67 -11.73 2.98
CA LEU A 25 2.50 -11.65 2.09
C LEU A 25 1.68 -12.93 2.09
N LEU A 26 2.32 -14.10 2.10
CA LEU A 26 1.63 -15.39 2.23
C LEU A 26 0.90 -15.49 3.58
N LEU A 27 1.54 -15.08 4.68
CA LEU A 27 0.89 -15.01 5.99
C LEU A 27 -0.31 -14.05 5.96
N ARG A 28 -0.20 -12.91 5.27
CA ARG A 28 -1.31 -11.96 5.12
C ARG A 28 -2.47 -12.51 4.27
N LEU A 29 -2.20 -13.43 3.34
CA LEU A 29 -3.23 -14.08 2.53
C LEU A 29 -3.93 -15.21 3.27
N PHE A 30 -3.18 -16.03 4.01
CA PHE A 30 -3.67 -17.30 4.55
C PHE A 30 -3.91 -17.30 6.07
N CYS A 31 -3.44 -16.29 6.81
CA CYS A 31 -3.63 -16.17 8.26
C CYS A 31 -4.49 -14.94 8.60
N ALA A 32 -5.70 -15.18 9.12
CA ALA A 32 -6.62 -14.13 9.52
C ALA A 32 -6.05 -13.27 10.65
N GLU A 33 -5.41 -13.88 11.66
CA GLU A 33 -4.82 -13.15 12.78
C GLU A 33 -3.67 -12.23 12.34
N PHE A 34 -2.85 -12.70 11.39
CA PHE A 34 -1.80 -11.88 10.80
C PHE A 34 -2.35 -10.73 9.96
N THR A 35 -3.50 -10.93 9.32
CA THR A 35 -4.20 -9.87 8.59
C THR A 35 -4.60 -8.73 9.52
N ASP A 36 -5.12 -9.04 10.70
CA ASP A 36 -5.50 -8.03 11.70
C ASP A 36 -4.28 -7.30 12.28
N LEU A 37 -3.16 -8.01 12.49
CA LEU A 37 -1.90 -7.40 12.93
C LEU A 37 -1.29 -6.44 11.90
N SER A 38 -1.42 -6.78 10.62
CA SER A 38 -0.83 -6.04 9.48
C SER A 38 -1.78 -5.01 8.86
N ALA A 39 -3.01 -4.88 9.37
CA ALA A 39 -4.01 -3.96 8.82
C ALA A 39 -3.72 -2.49 9.12
N TYR A 40 -3.85 -1.64 8.09
CA TYR A 40 -3.69 -0.18 8.17
C TYR A 40 -5.02 0.56 8.40
N GLY A 41 -5.87 0.05 9.30
CA GLY A 41 -7.17 0.66 9.61
C GLY A 41 -7.86 0.01 10.80
N ALA A 42 -8.60 0.81 11.57
CA ALA A 42 -9.31 0.32 12.73
C ALA A 42 -10.60 -0.42 12.31
N ARG A 43 -10.65 -1.74 12.49
CA ARG A 43 -11.89 -2.41 12.88
C ARG A 43 -11.96 -2.34 14.39
N THR A 44 -12.52 -1.27 14.94
CA THR A 44 -12.88 -1.27 16.36
C THR A 44 -14.09 -2.16 16.54
N ALA A 45 -13.88 -3.45 16.78
CA ALA A 45 -14.70 -4.12 17.78
C ALA A 45 -14.21 -3.59 19.14
N PRO A 46 -15.09 -3.13 20.04
CA PRO A 46 -14.68 -2.74 21.38
C PRO A 46 -14.12 -3.98 22.08
N ALA A 47 -12.80 -3.99 22.30
CA ALA A 47 -12.16 -4.91 23.21
C ALA A 47 -12.49 -4.46 24.65
N THR A 48 -13.71 -4.76 25.10
CA THR A 48 -13.92 -5.04 26.52
C THR A 48 -13.34 -6.42 26.75
N VAL A 49 -12.09 -6.42 27.23
CA VAL A 49 -11.41 -7.57 27.80
C VAL A 49 -12.24 -8.00 29.02
N THR A 50 -13.08 -9.01 28.84
CA THR A 50 -13.37 -9.96 29.92
C THR A 50 -12.53 -11.20 29.64
N PRO A 51 -11.52 -11.49 30.47
CA PRO A 51 -10.78 -12.73 30.37
C PRO A 51 -11.62 -13.80 31.07
N ASP A 52 -12.45 -14.55 30.33
CA ASP A 52 -12.66 -15.95 30.69
C ASP A 52 -13.44 -16.78 29.65
N VAL A 53 -12.97 -18.02 29.49
CA VAL A 53 -13.66 -19.21 28.95
C VAL A 53 -14.31 -19.09 27.56
N ARG A 54 -13.51 -19.22 26.49
CA ARG A 54 -13.96 -19.84 25.22
C ARG A 54 -12.78 -20.34 24.37
N GLY A 55 -11.91 -21.13 24.99
CA GLY A 55 -11.14 -22.13 24.27
C GLY A 55 -12.09 -23.27 23.89
N ALA A 56 -11.93 -23.83 22.67
CA ALA A 56 -12.64 -24.99 22.15
C ALA A 56 -14.09 -24.80 21.64
N SER A 57 -14.29 -24.14 20.50
CA SER A 57 -15.39 -24.51 19.57
C SER A 57 -15.26 -23.94 18.14
N ARG A 58 -14.04 -23.84 17.59
CA ARG A 58 -13.83 -23.35 16.21
C ARG A 58 -13.05 -24.33 15.32
N GLN A 59 -13.24 -25.62 15.58
CA GLN A 59 -12.62 -26.70 14.82
C GLN A 59 -13.70 -27.70 14.37
N ARG A 60 -14.54 -27.30 13.43
CA ARG A 60 -15.29 -28.20 12.53
C ARG A 60 -16.10 -27.38 11.53
N ASP A 61 -15.65 -27.40 10.27
CA ASP A 61 -16.44 -27.84 9.10
C ASP A 61 -15.96 -27.09 7.85
N GLY A 62 -15.28 -27.82 6.96
CA GLY A 62 -14.75 -27.28 5.70
C GLY A 62 -13.45 -27.90 5.18
N GLU A 63 -13.01 -29.06 5.71
CA GLU A 63 -11.89 -29.82 5.14
C GLU A 63 -12.43 -31.08 4.45
N GLY A 64 -12.68 -30.96 3.15
CA GLY A 64 -12.89 -32.10 2.28
C GLY A 64 -11.89 -32.05 1.12
N SER A 65 -10.75 -32.73 1.29
CA SER A 65 -9.87 -33.24 0.22
C SER A 65 -8.45 -32.66 0.01
N LEU A 66 -7.96 -31.67 0.75
CA LEU A 66 -6.54 -31.26 0.65
C LEU A 66 -5.80 -31.02 1.99
N ALA A 67 -6.48 -31.10 3.13
CA ALA A 67 -5.95 -30.57 4.38
C ALA A 67 -5.17 -31.55 5.28
N ALA A 68 -5.19 -32.85 4.98
CA ALA A 68 -4.49 -33.84 5.81
C ALA A 68 -2.94 -33.71 5.77
N SER A 69 -2.36 -33.00 4.79
CA SER A 69 -0.91 -32.76 4.72
C SER A 69 -0.47 -31.36 5.20
N ALA A 70 -1.40 -30.45 5.50
CA ALA A 70 -1.10 -29.04 5.81
C ALA A 70 -1.03 -28.72 7.32
N ALA A 71 -1.46 -29.64 8.19
CA ALA A 71 -1.58 -29.43 9.63
C ALA A 71 -0.27 -29.03 10.37
N PRO A 72 0.92 -29.59 10.07
CA PRO A 72 2.13 -29.19 10.80
C PRO A 72 2.68 -27.83 10.32
N LEU A 73 2.58 -27.52 9.03
CA LEU A 73 3.03 -26.25 8.45
C LEU A 73 2.15 -25.07 8.91
N ALA A 74 0.82 -25.27 8.95
CA ALA A 74 -0.11 -24.30 9.49
C ALA A 74 0.18 -24.04 10.98
N ARG A 75 0.40 -25.10 11.78
CA ARG A 75 0.71 -24.97 13.21
C ARG A 75 2.05 -24.27 13.46
N CYS A 76 3.08 -24.55 12.65
CA CYS A 76 4.39 -23.91 12.74
C CYS A 76 4.34 -22.40 12.40
N CYS A 77 3.46 -21.99 11.49
CA CYS A 77 3.28 -20.57 11.14
C CYS A 77 2.42 -19.80 12.15
N MET A 78 1.48 -20.47 12.86
CA MET A 78 0.57 -19.80 13.79
C MET A 78 1.23 -19.42 15.12
N THR A 79 2.13 -20.26 15.67
CA THR A 79 2.83 -19.95 16.92
C THR A 79 3.60 -18.62 16.91
N PRO A 80 4.45 -18.31 15.90
CA PRO A 80 5.14 -17.02 15.85
C PRO A 80 4.19 -15.84 15.65
N VAL A 81 3.08 -16.03 14.92
CA VAL A 81 2.06 -14.98 14.73
C VAL A 81 1.36 -14.66 16.06
N HIS A 82 0.97 -15.68 16.84
CA HIS A 82 0.39 -15.49 18.17
C HIS A 82 1.38 -14.84 19.16
N LEU A 83 2.66 -15.23 19.13
CA LEU A 83 3.70 -14.59 19.94
C LEU A 83 3.88 -13.13 19.56
N LEU A 84 3.89 -12.82 18.26
CA LEU A 84 3.96 -11.45 17.78
C LEU A 84 2.72 -10.64 18.18
N ALA A 85 1.53 -11.25 18.10
CA ALA A 85 0.27 -10.62 18.48
C ALA A 85 0.24 -10.24 19.97
N SER A 86 0.74 -11.15 20.83
CA SER A 86 0.78 -10.96 22.28
C SER A 86 1.96 -10.07 22.74
N SER A 87 2.96 -9.86 21.88
CA SER A 87 4.10 -9.00 22.18
C SER A 87 3.73 -7.51 22.28
N SER A 88 4.67 -6.70 22.77
CA SER A 88 4.54 -5.24 22.78
C SER A 88 4.37 -4.64 21.37
N LEU A 89 4.86 -5.31 20.32
CA LEU A 89 4.72 -4.87 18.93
C LEU A 89 3.30 -5.05 18.39
N GLY A 90 2.62 -6.13 18.77
CA GLY A 90 1.23 -6.42 18.37
C GLY A 90 0.19 -5.65 19.19
N THR A 91 0.49 -5.39 20.46
CA THR A 91 -0.44 -4.75 21.41
C THR A 91 -0.39 -3.23 21.39
N ARG A 92 0.81 -2.62 21.25
CA ARG A 92 0.93 -1.16 21.20
C ARG A 92 0.42 -0.63 19.89
N ARG A 93 -0.37 0.44 19.98
CA ARG A 93 -0.96 1.11 18.82
C ARG A 93 -0.45 2.53 18.68
N VAL A 94 -0.17 2.92 17.46
CA VAL A 94 0.26 4.27 17.07
C VAL A 94 -0.80 4.86 16.15
N THR A 95 -0.94 6.19 16.15
CA THR A 95 -1.89 6.82 15.23
C THR A 95 -1.43 6.59 13.80
N ARG A 96 -2.39 6.38 12.90
CA ARG A 96 -2.10 6.18 11.48
C ARG A 96 -1.30 7.35 10.90
N LYS A 97 -1.63 8.59 11.27
CA LYS A 97 -0.92 9.80 10.82
C LYS A 97 0.56 9.80 11.24
N GLN A 98 0.87 9.48 12.50
CA GLN A 98 2.25 9.39 12.99
C GLN A 98 3.02 8.29 12.27
N CYS A 99 2.38 7.15 12.06
CA CYS A 99 2.97 6.01 11.38
C CYS A 99 3.38 6.34 9.93
N PHE A 100 2.43 6.83 9.10
CA PHE A 100 2.74 7.24 7.73
C PHE A 100 3.77 8.38 7.67
N THR A 101 3.69 9.33 8.60
CA THR A 101 4.71 10.39 8.71
C THR A 101 6.11 9.80 8.93
N ALA A 102 6.24 8.85 9.85
CA ALA A 102 7.53 8.20 10.14
C ALA A 102 8.08 7.47 8.91
N PHE A 103 7.23 6.78 8.15
CA PHE A 103 7.62 6.07 6.93
C PHE A 103 8.33 6.99 5.95
N TYR A 104 7.70 8.14 5.66
CA TYR A 104 8.20 9.06 4.67
C TYR A 104 9.44 9.83 5.16
N ILE A 105 9.51 10.19 6.44
CA ILE A 105 10.71 10.81 7.03
C ILE A 105 11.89 9.84 6.96
N ILE A 106 11.69 8.57 7.30
CA ILE A 106 12.74 7.55 7.22
C ILE A 106 13.20 7.35 5.77
N GLY A 107 12.26 7.24 4.83
CA GLY A 107 12.59 7.15 3.40
C GLY A 107 13.42 8.33 2.90
N LEU A 108 13.07 9.56 3.30
CA LEU A 108 13.84 10.76 2.98
C LEU A 108 15.23 10.74 3.62
N ALA A 109 15.33 10.40 4.90
CA ALA A 109 16.59 10.33 5.62
C ALA A 109 17.53 9.28 5.02
N THR A 110 17.03 8.08 4.70
CA THR A 110 17.82 7.03 4.03
C THR A 110 18.27 7.48 2.65
N SER A 111 17.38 8.10 1.86
CA SER A 111 17.74 8.59 0.52
C SER A 111 18.79 9.70 0.57
N ALA A 112 18.65 10.64 1.51
CA ALA A 112 19.63 11.70 1.73
C ALA A 112 21.00 11.14 2.14
N SER A 113 21.03 10.14 3.03
CA SER A 113 22.26 9.44 3.43
C SER A 113 22.92 8.75 2.24
N LEU A 114 22.16 8.04 1.41
CA LEU A 114 22.67 7.37 0.21
C LEU A 114 23.24 8.37 -0.81
N LEU A 115 22.54 9.48 -1.05
CA LEU A 115 23.01 10.56 -1.92
C LEU A 115 24.26 11.25 -1.35
N GLY A 116 24.29 11.49 -0.04
CA GLY A 116 25.41 12.11 0.68
C GLY A 116 26.67 11.24 0.62
N MET A 117 26.54 9.93 0.84
CA MET A 117 27.67 8.99 0.71
C MET A 117 28.28 9.04 -0.70
N ARG A 118 27.45 9.04 -1.75
CA ARG A 118 27.92 9.14 -3.15
C ARG A 118 28.56 10.47 -3.49
N TRP A 119 28.06 11.54 -2.87
CA TRP A 119 28.64 12.87 -3.04
C TRP A 119 30.04 12.96 -2.43
N ILE A 120 30.21 12.41 -1.22
CA ILE A 120 31.50 12.36 -0.53
C ILE A 120 32.50 11.51 -1.33
N ASP A 121 32.10 10.32 -1.77
CA ASP A 121 32.92 9.42 -2.59
C ASP A 121 33.45 10.12 -3.84
N HIS A 122 32.55 10.79 -4.59
CA HIS A 122 32.91 11.51 -5.80
C HIS A 122 33.90 12.65 -5.54
N ARG A 123 33.80 13.36 -4.41
CA ARG A 123 34.75 14.42 -4.05
C ARG A 123 36.13 13.87 -3.68
N CYS A 124 36.17 12.76 -2.96
CA CYS A 124 37.42 12.09 -2.59
C CYS A 124 38.18 11.60 -3.83
N ASP A 125 37.47 11.01 -4.80
CA ASP A 125 38.05 10.58 -6.07
C ASP A 125 38.66 11.76 -6.83
N VAL A 126 37.91 12.86 -7.00
CA VAL A 126 38.40 14.05 -7.73
C VAL A 126 39.62 14.69 -7.05
N ALA A 127 39.66 14.73 -5.71
CA ALA A 127 40.79 15.28 -4.97
C ALA A 127 42.08 14.46 -5.10
N SER A 128 41.97 13.18 -5.48
CA SER A 128 43.11 12.27 -5.66
C SER A 128 43.73 12.30 -7.07
N VAL A 129 43.11 13.00 -8.03
CA VAL A 129 43.59 13.11 -9.41
C VAL A 129 44.58 14.28 -9.54
N PRO A 130 45.77 14.08 -10.13
CA PRO A 130 46.74 15.16 -10.35
C PRO A 130 46.15 16.31 -11.17
N PRO A 131 46.46 17.58 -10.85
CA PRO A 131 45.87 18.76 -11.49
C PRO A 131 46.09 18.83 -13.01
N SER A 132 47.13 18.19 -13.53
CA SER A 132 47.41 18.08 -14.98
C SER A 132 46.44 17.16 -15.74
N LEU A 133 45.82 16.17 -15.09
CA LEU A 133 44.80 15.28 -15.66
C LEU A 133 43.37 15.79 -15.37
N ALA A 134 43.19 16.58 -14.31
CA ALA A 134 41.92 17.21 -13.94
C ALA A 134 41.44 18.24 -14.98
N ALA A 135 42.37 18.97 -15.61
CA ALA A 135 42.05 19.95 -16.66
C ALA A 135 41.43 19.29 -17.92
N ALA A 136 41.89 18.09 -18.29
CA ALA A 136 41.36 17.32 -19.42
C ALA A 136 40.06 16.57 -19.11
N SER A 137 39.76 16.31 -17.82
CA SER A 137 38.56 15.61 -17.36
C SER A 137 37.41 16.56 -16.93
N SER A 138 37.63 17.88 -16.95
CA SER A 138 36.63 18.93 -16.68
C SER A 138 35.41 18.93 -17.60
N LEU A 139 35.46 18.19 -18.72
CA LEU A 139 34.39 18.03 -19.71
C LEU A 139 33.52 16.78 -19.48
N VAL A 140 33.84 15.92 -18.50
CA VAL A 140 33.07 14.70 -18.25
C VAL A 140 31.84 15.07 -17.40
N PRO A 141 30.61 15.02 -17.94
CA PRO A 141 29.42 15.37 -17.18
C PRO A 141 29.27 14.43 -15.98
N SER A 142 28.97 15.00 -14.81
CA SER A 142 28.61 14.24 -13.61
C SER A 142 27.60 13.14 -13.97
N PRO A 143 27.69 11.92 -13.38
CA PRO A 143 26.75 10.83 -13.62
C PRO A 143 25.37 11.16 -13.00
N SER A 144 24.65 12.11 -13.61
CA SER A 144 23.38 12.64 -13.12
C SER A 144 22.24 11.62 -13.29
N LEU A 145 22.29 10.81 -14.34
CA LEU A 145 21.20 9.90 -14.69
C LEU A 145 21.09 8.68 -13.77
N THR A 146 22.20 8.14 -13.27
CA THR A 146 22.15 7.01 -12.31
C THR A 146 21.55 7.41 -10.95
N ARG A 147 21.47 8.71 -10.66
CA ARG A 147 20.82 9.22 -9.45
C ARG A 147 19.30 9.40 -9.62
N VAL A 148 18.79 9.41 -10.86
CA VAL A 148 17.38 9.70 -11.16
C VAL A 148 16.42 8.77 -10.43
N PRO A 149 16.60 7.42 -10.39
CA PRO A 149 15.66 6.55 -9.68
C PRO A 149 15.54 6.87 -8.18
N LEU A 150 16.68 7.14 -7.52
CA LEU A 150 16.70 7.52 -6.11
C LEU A 150 16.10 8.92 -5.89
N LEU A 151 16.34 9.87 -6.78
CA LEU A 151 15.74 11.20 -6.73
C LEU A 151 14.22 11.15 -6.90
N LEU A 152 13.72 10.34 -7.85
CA LEU A 152 12.29 10.12 -8.04
C LEU A 152 11.65 9.48 -6.80
N PHE A 153 12.31 8.48 -6.19
CA PHE A 153 11.85 7.90 -4.93
C PHE A 153 11.88 8.91 -3.76
N THR A 154 12.90 9.76 -3.69
CA THR A 154 13.01 10.82 -2.68
C THR A 154 11.87 11.82 -2.83
N LEU A 155 11.61 12.26 -4.08
CA LEU A 155 10.52 13.16 -4.39
C LEU A 155 9.17 12.52 -4.06
N HIS A 156 8.97 11.25 -4.40
CA HIS A 156 7.80 10.48 -4.01
C HIS A 156 7.60 10.56 -2.49
N CYS A 157 8.63 10.23 -1.69
CA CYS A 157 8.54 10.32 -0.23
C CYS A 157 8.20 11.75 0.27
N ALA A 158 8.78 12.79 -0.34
CA ALA A 158 8.50 14.18 0.02
C ALA A 158 7.05 14.58 -0.27
N VAL A 159 6.54 14.21 -1.45
CA VAL A 159 5.15 14.45 -1.83
C VAL A 159 4.22 13.69 -0.89
N ARG A 160 4.49 12.41 -0.63
CA ARG A 160 3.70 11.59 0.28
C ARG A 160 3.68 12.15 1.71
N LEU A 161 4.82 12.61 2.22
CA LEU A 161 4.89 13.28 3.52
C LEU A 161 4.02 14.53 3.54
N THR A 162 4.14 15.35 2.51
CA THR A 162 3.37 16.60 2.37
C THR A 162 1.87 16.30 2.31
N GLU A 163 1.45 15.32 1.51
CA GLU A 163 0.06 14.85 1.45
C GLU A 163 -0.42 14.35 2.82
N THR A 164 0.36 13.53 3.52
CA THR A 164 0.01 13.02 4.86
C THR A 164 -0.16 14.14 5.89
N ARG A 165 0.61 15.23 5.77
CA ARG A 165 0.52 16.37 6.68
C ARG A 165 -0.63 17.31 6.35
N LEU A 166 -0.84 17.60 5.06
CA LEU A 166 -1.70 18.71 4.60
C LEU A 166 -3.02 18.26 3.95
N VAL A 167 -3.04 17.11 3.28
CA VAL A 167 -4.18 16.67 2.45
C VAL A 167 -4.95 15.53 3.11
N GLN A 168 -4.26 14.49 3.56
CA GLN A 168 -4.87 13.27 4.06
C GLN A 168 -5.55 13.50 5.41
N ARG A 169 -6.85 13.22 5.47
CA ARG A 169 -7.65 13.25 6.68
C ARG A 169 -7.80 11.84 7.24
N PHE A 170 -7.00 11.53 8.26
CA PHE A 170 -7.13 10.30 9.05
C PHE A 170 -8.26 10.46 10.07
N ARG A 171 -8.96 9.36 10.40
CA ARG A 171 -9.95 9.40 11.47
C ARG A 171 -9.24 9.40 12.82
N GLU A 172 -9.83 10.03 13.83
CA GLU A 172 -9.27 10.11 15.18
C GLU A 172 -9.00 8.74 15.81
N ARG A 173 -9.75 7.71 15.41
CA ARG A 173 -9.60 6.33 15.89
C ARG A 173 -8.79 5.42 14.95
N ASP A 174 -8.26 5.94 13.84
CA ASP A 174 -7.43 5.15 12.93
C ASP A 174 -6.06 4.91 13.57
N THR A 175 -5.90 3.72 14.12
CA THR A 175 -4.66 3.26 14.74
C THR A 175 -4.09 2.07 13.98
N VAL A 176 -2.77 1.89 14.11
CA VAL A 176 -2.03 0.78 13.53
C VAL A 176 -1.14 0.16 14.61
N THR A 177 -0.88 -1.14 14.52
CA THR A 177 0.03 -1.82 15.44
C THR A 177 1.44 -1.26 15.30
N LEU A 178 2.23 -1.31 16.37
CA LEU A 178 3.64 -0.93 16.33
C LEU A 178 4.43 -1.86 15.39
N PHE A 179 4.05 -3.13 15.28
CA PHE A 179 4.56 -4.05 14.26
C PHE A 179 4.38 -3.50 12.84
N ALA A 180 3.16 -3.12 12.46
CA ALA A 180 2.90 -2.55 11.14
C ALA A 180 3.67 -1.24 10.92
N ALA A 181 3.86 -0.43 11.98
CA ALA A 181 4.68 0.78 11.91
C ALA A 181 6.17 0.48 11.67
N VAL A 182 6.74 -0.52 12.34
CA VAL A 182 8.13 -0.92 12.12
C VAL A 182 8.29 -1.56 10.73
N ALA A 183 7.37 -2.42 10.32
CA ALA A 183 7.35 -3.04 9.01
C ALA A 183 7.28 -2.00 7.88
N GLY A 184 6.39 -1.01 7.99
CA GLY A 184 6.31 0.08 7.01
C GLY A 184 7.55 0.98 7.02
N SER A 185 8.14 1.26 8.19
CA SER A 185 9.38 2.05 8.28
C SER A 185 10.56 1.33 7.61
N THR A 186 10.73 0.04 7.89
CA THR A 186 11.78 -0.79 7.26
C THR A 186 11.57 -0.96 5.76
N PHE A 187 10.31 -1.02 5.30
CA PHE A 187 9.99 -1.02 3.87
C PHE A 187 10.56 0.22 3.17
N TYR A 188 10.44 1.42 3.74
CA TYR A 188 10.98 2.64 3.12
C TYR A 188 12.50 2.70 3.12
N VAL A 189 13.18 2.12 4.13
CA VAL A 189 14.64 1.95 4.11
C VAL A 189 15.05 1.06 2.94
N MET A 190 14.43 -0.12 2.81
CA MET A 190 14.77 -1.08 1.77
C MET A 190 14.38 -0.57 0.39
N ALA A 191 13.24 0.11 0.24
CA ALA A 191 12.83 0.72 -1.01
C ALA A 191 13.80 1.82 -1.48
N ALA A 192 14.36 2.62 -0.55
CA ALA A 192 15.40 3.59 -0.87
C ALA A 192 16.67 2.90 -1.40
N ILE A 193 17.13 1.85 -0.72
CA ILE A 193 18.28 1.04 -1.14
C ILE A 193 18.01 0.40 -2.52
N SER A 194 16.83 -0.17 -2.73
CA SER A 194 16.41 -0.78 -4.00
C SER A 194 16.21 0.23 -5.15
N SER A 195 16.14 1.52 -4.83
CA SER A 195 16.07 2.62 -5.80
C SER A 195 17.44 3.25 -6.07
N ALA A 196 18.50 2.81 -5.38
CA ALA A 196 19.84 3.36 -5.54
C ALA A 196 20.60 2.59 -6.63
N ALA A 197 20.69 3.16 -7.85
CA ALA A 197 21.44 2.55 -8.96
C ALA A 197 22.91 2.34 -8.61
N PRO A 198 23.58 1.29 -9.09
CA PRO A 198 24.99 1.05 -8.77
C PRO A 198 25.88 2.24 -9.17
N SER A 199 26.94 2.49 -8.39
CA SER A 199 27.90 3.56 -8.64
C SER A 199 28.62 3.40 -10.00
N TYR A 200 29.05 4.52 -10.60
CA TYR A 200 29.67 4.55 -11.93
C TYR A 200 30.94 3.70 -12.02
N THR A 201 31.65 3.50 -10.91
CA THR A 201 32.83 2.63 -10.80
C THR A 201 32.50 1.16 -11.09
N ARG A 202 31.22 0.76 -11.01
CA ARG A 202 30.75 -0.60 -11.26
C ARG A 202 30.17 -0.80 -12.66
N VAL A 203 29.75 0.26 -13.32
CA VAL A 203 29.13 0.23 -14.64
C VAL A 203 29.75 1.30 -15.55
N PRO A 204 31.05 1.12 -15.90
CA PRO A 204 31.77 2.08 -16.74
C PRO A 204 31.20 2.17 -18.16
N CYS A 205 30.60 1.10 -18.70
CA CYS A 205 29.98 1.13 -20.02
C CYS A 205 28.64 1.88 -19.97
N ALA A 206 27.87 1.74 -18.89
CA ALA A 206 26.63 2.48 -18.70
C ALA A 206 26.89 3.99 -18.67
N PHE A 207 27.99 4.45 -18.07
CA PHE A 207 28.34 5.87 -18.11
C PHE A 207 28.49 6.39 -19.54
N HIS A 208 29.22 5.67 -20.38
CA HIS A 208 29.41 6.04 -21.79
C HIS A 208 28.11 5.95 -22.59
N TRP A 209 27.32 4.89 -22.37
CA TRP A 209 26.02 4.67 -22.99
C TRP A 209 25.01 5.79 -22.65
N LEU A 210 24.85 6.08 -21.36
CA LEU A 210 23.93 7.10 -20.83
C LEU A 210 24.31 8.50 -21.30
N ASN A 211 25.61 8.76 -21.52
CA ASN A 211 26.10 10.08 -21.93
C ASN A 211 26.26 10.27 -23.43
N ARG A 212 26.54 9.22 -24.20
CA ARG A 212 26.73 9.35 -25.66
C ARG A 212 25.44 9.19 -26.45
N LEU A 213 24.46 8.43 -25.96
CA LEU A 213 23.24 8.15 -26.72
C LEU A 213 22.10 9.10 -26.31
N VAL A 214 21.77 10.01 -27.22
CA VAL A 214 20.62 10.94 -27.07
C VAL A 214 19.33 10.19 -26.79
N LEU A 215 19.11 9.06 -27.48
CA LEU A 215 17.92 8.22 -27.29
C LEU A 215 17.75 7.80 -25.82
N VAL A 216 18.83 7.39 -25.15
CA VAL A 216 18.78 6.92 -23.76
C VAL A 216 18.44 8.06 -22.82
N ARG A 217 19.00 9.26 -23.06
CA ARG A 217 18.65 10.47 -22.31
C ARG A 217 17.17 10.82 -22.48
N CYS A 218 16.66 10.76 -23.71
CA CYS A 218 15.24 10.95 -23.99
C CYS A 218 14.37 9.94 -23.23
N VAL A 219 14.75 8.65 -23.20
CA VAL A 219 14.04 7.61 -22.44
C VAL A 219 14.02 7.94 -20.94
N PHE A 220 15.15 8.37 -20.36
CA PHE A 220 15.20 8.81 -18.95
C PHE A 220 14.29 10.01 -18.68
N CYS A 221 14.29 11.02 -19.56
CA CYS A 221 13.42 12.18 -19.44
C CYS A 221 11.94 11.80 -19.54
N VAL A 222 11.57 10.94 -20.49
CA VAL A 222 10.19 10.46 -20.67
C VAL A 222 9.75 9.64 -19.46
N ALA A 223 10.59 8.74 -18.97
CA ALA A 223 10.31 7.94 -17.78
C ALA A 223 10.16 8.80 -16.52
N ALA A 224 11.03 9.80 -16.33
CA ALA A 224 10.90 10.75 -15.23
C ALA A 224 9.61 11.57 -15.34
N ALA A 225 9.28 12.08 -16.54
CA ALA A 225 8.03 12.80 -16.78
C ALA A 225 6.78 11.93 -16.54
N ALA A 226 6.83 10.65 -16.92
CA ALA A 226 5.79 9.67 -16.63
C ALA A 226 5.62 9.46 -15.12
N HIS A 227 6.73 9.29 -14.38
CA HIS A 227 6.71 9.16 -12.92
C HIS A 227 6.08 10.40 -12.27
N LEU A 228 6.48 11.60 -12.67
CA LEU A 228 5.91 12.85 -12.14
C LEU A 228 4.42 12.98 -12.47
N SER A 229 4.01 12.60 -13.68
CA SER A 229 2.60 12.62 -14.07
C SER A 229 1.76 11.68 -13.23
N LEU A 230 2.26 10.45 -12.96
CA LEU A 230 1.61 9.50 -12.06
C LEU A 230 1.51 10.05 -10.63
N GLN A 231 2.55 10.74 -10.14
CA GLN A 231 2.53 11.39 -8.84
C GLN A 231 1.44 12.48 -8.77
N VAL A 232 1.30 13.31 -9.81
CA VAL A 232 0.25 14.34 -9.88
C VAL A 232 -1.15 13.73 -9.88
N ILE A 233 -1.35 12.64 -10.64
CA ILE A 233 -2.61 11.88 -10.65
C ILE A 233 -2.89 11.33 -9.25
N GLN A 234 -1.89 10.73 -8.59
CA GLN A 234 -2.02 10.19 -7.25
C GLN A 234 -2.43 11.28 -6.23
N VAL A 235 -1.81 12.46 -6.29
CA VAL A 235 -2.15 13.61 -5.42
C VAL A 235 -3.57 14.09 -5.66
N THR A 236 -3.99 14.17 -6.92
CA THR A 236 -5.35 14.55 -7.30
C THR A 236 -6.37 13.56 -6.72
N VAL A 237 -6.09 12.26 -6.84
CA VAL A 237 -6.92 11.18 -6.30
C VAL A 237 -7.03 11.27 -4.78
N HIS A 238 -5.93 11.47 -4.04
CA HIS A 238 -6.00 11.65 -2.59
C HIS A 238 -6.73 12.91 -2.16
N THR A 239 -6.60 14.00 -2.92
CA THR A 239 -7.32 15.23 -2.66
C THR A 239 -8.83 15.02 -2.80
N ILE A 240 -9.27 14.29 -3.83
CA ILE A 240 -10.67 13.90 -4.00
C ILE A 240 -11.14 13.06 -2.82
N LEU A 241 -10.39 12.02 -2.44
CA LEU A 241 -10.73 11.16 -1.30
C LEU A 241 -10.77 11.94 0.03
N ALA A 242 -9.89 12.92 0.21
CA ALA A 242 -9.89 13.79 1.39
C ALA A 242 -11.12 14.71 1.42
N ARG A 243 -11.55 15.22 0.25
CA ARG A 243 -12.77 16.03 0.11
C ARG A 243 -14.03 15.23 0.46
N LEU A 244 -14.11 13.96 0.07
CA LEU A 244 -15.23 13.08 0.45
C LEU A 244 -15.36 12.85 1.96
N ARG A 245 -14.26 13.02 2.70
CA ARG A 245 -14.26 12.89 4.17
C ARG A 245 -14.59 14.20 4.89
N GLN A 246 -14.69 15.32 4.16
CA GLN A 246 -15.14 16.57 4.76
C GLN A 246 -16.63 16.42 5.04
N ARG A 247 -16.99 16.35 6.33
CA ARG A 247 -18.39 16.58 6.69
C ARG A 247 -18.74 17.99 6.20
N PRO A 248 -19.91 18.20 5.56
CA PRO A 248 -20.41 19.56 5.40
C PRO A 248 -20.35 20.19 6.79
N SER A 249 -19.64 21.32 6.90
CA SER A 249 -19.55 22.07 8.14
C SER A 249 -20.96 22.24 8.68
N CYS A 250 -21.15 22.02 9.99
CA CYS A 250 -22.37 22.42 10.72
C CYS A 250 -22.50 23.94 10.66
N ALA A 251 -22.75 24.50 9.49
CA ALA A 251 -23.11 25.89 9.31
C ALA A 251 -24.62 25.94 9.55
N VAL A 252 -24.97 26.35 10.78
CA VAL A 252 -26.31 26.74 11.19
C VAL A 252 -27.37 25.66 10.94
N PHE A 253 -27.51 24.73 11.90
CA PHE A 253 -28.73 23.91 11.96
C PHE A 253 -29.92 24.86 12.15
N SER A 254 -30.63 25.13 11.05
CA SER A 254 -32.00 25.62 11.10
C SER A 254 -32.83 24.62 11.92
N THR A 255 -33.84 25.08 12.66
CA THR A 255 -34.80 24.21 13.35
C THR A 255 -35.38 23.13 12.43
N LYS A 256 -35.56 23.45 11.14
CA LYS A 256 -36.00 22.52 10.11
C LYS A 256 -35.02 21.34 9.89
N ALA A 257 -33.71 21.57 9.99
CA ALA A 257 -32.70 20.53 9.87
C ALA A 257 -32.62 19.61 11.11
N ALA A 258 -33.03 20.11 12.28
CA ALA A 258 -33.11 19.30 13.50
C ALA A 258 -34.32 18.34 13.45
N ASP A 259 -35.46 18.81 12.94
CA ASP A 259 -36.66 17.99 12.73
C ASP A 259 -36.44 16.92 11.65
N GLU A 260 -35.80 17.27 10.53
CA GLU A 260 -35.39 16.32 9.49
C GLU A 260 -34.45 15.25 10.04
N PHE A 261 -33.47 15.63 10.86
CA PHE A 261 -32.54 14.68 11.49
C PHE A 261 -33.23 13.74 12.50
N ALA A 262 -34.12 14.28 13.34
CA ALA A 262 -34.88 13.49 14.32
C ALA A 262 -35.79 12.47 13.63
N TRP A 263 -36.41 12.86 12.51
CA TRP A 263 -37.20 11.96 11.69
C TRP A 263 -36.33 10.89 11.01
N GLU A 264 -35.21 11.26 10.39
CA GLU A 264 -34.32 10.31 9.74
C GLU A 264 -33.85 9.23 10.72
N GLU A 265 -33.53 9.64 11.95
CA GLU A 265 -33.16 8.72 13.04
C GLU A 265 -34.34 7.85 13.49
N GLY A 266 -35.57 8.37 13.42
CA GLY A 266 -36.82 7.62 13.64
C GLY A 266 -37.07 6.55 12.57
N LEU A 267 -36.98 6.91 11.29
CA LEU A 267 -37.05 5.97 10.17
C LEU A 267 -35.96 4.90 10.30
N TRP A 268 -34.75 5.32 10.66
CA TRP A 268 -33.62 4.42 10.84
C TRP A 268 -33.87 3.37 11.93
N ARG A 269 -34.41 3.77 13.09
CA ARG A 269 -34.82 2.83 14.14
C ARG A 269 -35.86 1.81 13.65
N ARG A 270 -36.81 2.23 12.81
CA ARG A 270 -37.81 1.31 12.21
C ARG A 270 -37.16 0.32 11.25
N VAL A 271 -36.26 0.77 10.39
CA VAL A 271 -35.49 -0.09 9.47
C VAL A 271 -34.68 -1.12 10.26
N GLN A 272 -34.01 -0.71 11.33
CA GLN A 272 -33.27 -1.63 12.21
C GLN A 272 -34.17 -2.68 12.85
N ALA A 273 -35.32 -2.29 13.40
CA ALA A 273 -36.27 -3.22 14.00
C ALA A 273 -36.78 -4.26 12.98
N ARG A 274 -37.07 -3.83 11.75
CA ARG A 274 -37.49 -4.71 10.66
C ARG A 274 -36.40 -5.68 10.21
N LEU A 275 -35.17 -5.20 10.06
CA LEU A 275 -34.02 -6.06 9.73
C LEU A 275 -33.75 -7.09 10.84
N ALA A 276 -33.98 -6.73 12.10
CA ALA A 276 -33.88 -7.67 13.21
C ALA A 276 -35.00 -8.72 13.20
N ALA A 277 -36.25 -8.31 12.92
CA ALA A 277 -37.42 -9.20 12.89
C ALA A 277 -37.45 -10.13 11.66
N SER A 278 -36.88 -9.71 10.53
CA SER A 278 -36.82 -10.48 9.29
C SER A 278 -35.66 -11.49 9.25
N ARG A 279 -34.83 -11.56 10.29
CA ARG A 279 -33.75 -12.52 10.38
C ARG A 279 -34.33 -13.91 10.69
N PRO A 280 -34.34 -14.86 9.74
CA PRO A 280 -34.91 -16.17 10.00
C PRO A 280 -34.10 -16.88 11.09
N SER A 281 -34.78 -17.64 11.94
CA SER A 281 -34.21 -18.54 12.96
C SER A 281 -33.45 -19.74 12.35
N ARG A 282 -32.83 -19.56 11.19
CA ARG A 282 -32.23 -20.63 10.39
C ARG A 282 -30.86 -20.96 10.95
N SER A 283 -30.75 -22.19 11.43
CA SER A 283 -29.53 -22.92 11.79
C SER A 283 -28.65 -23.17 10.56
N GLU A 284 -28.17 -22.12 9.90
CA GLU A 284 -27.08 -22.23 8.92
C GLU A 284 -25.73 -22.01 9.62
N PRO A 285 -24.70 -22.80 9.27
CA PRO A 285 -23.40 -22.72 9.92
C PRO A 285 -22.76 -21.33 9.69
N PRO A 286 -22.05 -20.79 10.68
CA PRO A 286 -21.71 -19.37 10.78
C PRO A 286 -20.50 -18.94 9.92
N ASP A 287 -20.40 -19.42 8.67
CA ASP A 287 -19.32 -19.04 7.75
C ASP A 287 -19.78 -18.19 6.54
N ALA A 288 -21.06 -17.84 6.46
CA ALA A 288 -21.56 -16.86 5.51
C ALA A 288 -22.04 -15.59 6.23
N LEU A 289 -21.27 -14.50 6.05
CA LEU A 289 -21.50 -13.16 6.61
C LEU A 289 -21.55 -13.13 8.14
N HIS A 290 -20.39 -12.85 8.74
CA HIS A 290 -20.35 -12.07 9.97
C HIS A 290 -21.40 -10.96 9.89
N ALA A 291 -22.39 -11.01 10.80
CA ALA A 291 -23.42 -9.99 10.96
C ALA A 291 -22.76 -8.63 10.76
N PRO A 292 -23.21 -7.77 9.80
CA PRO A 292 -22.44 -6.60 9.41
C PRO A 292 -22.30 -5.74 10.67
N PRO A 293 -21.12 -5.71 11.30
CA PRO A 293 -20.93 -5.01 12.55
C PRO A 293 -20.71 -3.55 12.21
N GLU A 294 -21.63 -2.95 11.44
CA GLU A 294 -21.53 -1.59 10.92
C GLU A 294 -22.78 -1.15 10.13
N LEU A 295 -23.98 -1.69 10.43
CA LEU A 295 -25.23 -1.06 10.00
C LEU A 295 -25.37 0.38 10.56
N HIS A 296 -24.57 0.77 11.56
CA HIS A 296 -24.45 2.17 12.01
C HIS A 296 -23.83 3.09 10.94
N GLY A 297 -24.65 3.51 9.97
CA GLY A 297 -24.38 4.64 9.08
C GLY A 297 -23.23 4.44 8.08
N ALA A 298 -22.62 3.25 7.96
CA ALA A 298 -21.59 3.00 6.95
C ALA A 298 -22.12 3.25 5.53
N TRP A 299 -23.34 2.77 5.23
CA TRP A 299 -23.98 2.98 3.93
C TRP A 299 -24.21 4.46 3.57
N ARG A 300 -24.38 5.34 4.56
CA ARG A 300 -24.48 6.81 4.38
C ARG A 300 -23.12 7.51 4.34
N ARG A 301 -22.14 7.01 5.10
CA ARG A 301 -20.82 7.65 5.27
C ARG A 301 -19.89 7.45 4.09
N TYR A 302 -20.00 6.33 3.39
CA TYR A 302 -19.15 6.04 2.25
C TYR A 302 -19.91 6.36 0.96
N ARG A 303 -19.34 7.23 0.14
CA ARG A 303 -19.79 7.51 -1.23
C ARG A 303 -18.60 7.32 -2.17
N TYR A 304 -18.83 6.69 -3.31
CA TYR A 304 -17.80 6.44 -4.31
C TYR A 304 -17.76 7.57 -5.34
N PRO A 305 -16.58 8.11 -5.69
CA PRO A 305 -16.46 9.30 -6.55
C PRO A 305 -16.56 9.01 -8.08
N TYR A 306 -17.59 8.30 -8.55
CA TYR A 306 -17.70 7.92 -9.98
C TYR A 306 -17.94 9.09 -10.93
N SER A 307 -18.77 10.05 -10.53
CA SER A 307 -19.40 10.97 -11.50
C SER A 307 -18.48 12.07 -12.02
N TRP A 308 -17.34 12.33 -11.37
CA TRP A 308 -16.55 13.54 -11.63
C TRP A 308 -15.11 13.27 -12.06
N ASN A 309 -14.63 12.02 -11.99
CA ASN A 309 -13.22 11.72 -12.28
C ASN A 309 -13.04 10.42 -13.06
N VAL A 310 -12.35 10.51 -14.20
CA VAL A 310 -12.11 9.39 -15.13
C VAL A 310 -11.30 8.27 -14.48
N CYS A 311 -10.35 8.56 -13.60
CA CYS A 311 -9.51 7.54 -12.96
C CYS A 311 -10.35 6.57 -12.12
N PHE A 312 -11.32 7.08 -11.35
CA PHE A 312 -12.23 6.27 -10.53
C PHE A 312 -13.28 5.51 -11.35
N ARG A 313 -13.51 5.89 -12.61
CA ARG A 313 -14.34 5.10 -13.54
C ARG A 313 -13.61 3.86 -14.04
N VAL A 314 -12.28 3.94 -14.15
CA VAL A 314 -11.45 2.87 -14.71
C VAL A 314 -10.94 1.93 -13.61
N ALA A 315 -10.41 2.48 -12.51
CA ALA A 315 -9.74 1.71 -11.46
C ALA A 315 -10.39 1.91 -10.08
N LEU A 316 -10.49 0.81 -9.31
CA LEU A 316 -11.05 0.84 -7.95
C LEU A 316 -10.24 1.75 -7.01
N ASP A 317 -8.92 1.59 -7.06
CA ASP A 317 -7.96 2.34 -6.25
C ASP A 317 -6.89 2.97 -7.16
N PRO A 318 -7.18 4.07 -7.87
CA PRO A 318 -6.26 4.63 -8.87
C PRO A 318 -4.90 5.04 -8.28
N HIS A 319 -4.91 5.47 -7.02
CA HIS A 319 -3.69 5.83 -6.28
C HIS A 319 -2.75 4.65 -6.07
N TYR A 320 -3.27 3.42 -5.85
CA TYR A 320 -2.44 2.22 -5.78
C TYR A 320 -1.82 1.88 -7.14
N THR A 321 -2.58 2.05 -8.22
CA THR A 321 -2.07 1.86 -9.59
C THR A 321 -0.96 2.83 -9.93
N CYS A 322 -1.10 4.09 -9.56
CA CYS A 322 -0.02 5.07 -9.72
C CYS A 322 1.23 4.64 -8.95
N GLU A 323 1.08 4.20 -7.69
CA GLU A 323 2.19 3.80 -6.84
C GLU A 323 3.00 2.64 -7.45
N VAL A 324 2.35 1.57 -7.89
CA VAL A 324 3.06 0.45 -8.55
C VAL A 324 3.68 0.85 -9.87
N ALA A 325 2.99 1.64 -10.69
CA ALA A 325 3.53 2.11 -11.95
C ALA A 325 4.79 2.97 -11.74
N MET A 326 4.83 3.81 -10.71
CA MET A 326 6.03 4.59 -10.36
C MET A 326 7.20 3.71 -9.92
N TYR A 327 6.97 2.66 -9.12
CA TYR A 327 8.01 1.69 -8.78
C TYR A 327 8.50 0.91 -10.02
N ALA A 328 7.59 0.51 -10.91
CA ALA A 328 7.95 -0.15 -12.17
C ALA A 328 8.80 0.74 -13.08
N VAL A 329 8.48 2.04 -13.16
CA VAL A 329 9.31 3.03 -13.86
C VAL A 329 10.70 3.11 -13.24
N ASN A 330 10.81 3.16 -11.91
CA ASN A 330 12.10 3.13 -11.23
C ASN A 330 12.89 1.86 -11.55
N THR A 331 12.25 0.68 -11.55
CA THR A 331 12.89 -0.58 -11.93
C THR A 331 13.38 -0.57 -13.39
N ALA A 332 12.58 -0.03 -14.32
CA ALA A 332 13.00 0.11 -15.71
C ALA A 332 14.22 1.03 -15.85
N LEU A 333 14.25 2.16 -15.13
CA LEU A 333 15.40 3.06 -15.11
C LEU A 333 16.65 2.38 -14.50
N MET A 334 16.48 1.60 -13.44
CA MET A 334 17.55 0.80 -12.82
C MET A 334 18.11 -0.23 -13.81
N LEU A 335 17.24 -0.91 -14.56
CA LEU A 335 17.63 -1.85 -15.61
C LEU A 335 18.46 -1.15 -16.70
N LEU A 336 18.02 0.03 -17.17
CA LEU A 336 18.77 0.81 -18.16
C LEU A 336 20.14 1.26 -17.66
N CYS A 337 20.31 1.45 -16.35
CA CYS A 337 21.61 1.77 -15.75
C CYS A 337 22.60 0.59 -15.75
N VAL A 338 22.12 -0.64 -15.92
CA VAL A 338 22.93 -1.87 -15.82
C VAL A 338 23.06 -2.60 -17.16
N LEU A 339 22.09 -2.45 -18.04
CA LEU A 339 21.97 -3.20 -19.30
C LEU A 339 23.24 -3.18 -20.17
N PRO A 340 23.95 -2.05 -20.38
CA PRO A 340 25.12 -2.03 -21.26
C PRO A 340 26.28 -2.88 -20.76
N ASP A 341 26.55 -2.85 -19.45
CA ASP A 341 27.60 -3.65 -18.82
C ASP A 341 27.17 -5.12 -18.65
N ALA A 342 25.87 -5.39 -18.53
CA ALA A 342 25.35 -6.75 -18.46
C ALA A 342 25.29 -7.46 -19.82
N ALA A 343 25.06 -6.71 -20.91
CA ALA A 343 24.96 -7.22 -22.28
C ALA A 343 26.33 -7.34 -22.97
N SER A 344 27.36 -6.71 -22.41
CA SER A 344 28.74 -6.84 -22.86
C SER A 344 29.48 -7.80 -21.93
N PRO A 345 29.45 -9.13 -22.15
CA PRO A 345 30.38 -10.05 -21.51
C PRO A 345 31.77 -9.86 -22.13
N ALA A 346 32.33 -8.65 -22.03
CA ALA A 346 33.65 -8.35 -22.57
C ALA A 346 34.69 -8.95 -21.63
N ILE A 347 35.09 -10.22 -21.90
CA ILE A 347 36.48 -10.76 -21.95
C ILE A 347 37.38 -10.60 -20.69
N GLY A 348 36.95 -9.86 -19.67
CA GLY A 348 37.73 -9.49 -18.50
C GLY A 348 37.60 -10.45 -17.31
N VAL A 349 36.70 -11.45 -17.37
CA VAL A 349 36.63 -12.48 -16.33
C VAL A 349 37.83 -13.44 -16.43
N ILE A 350 38.40 -13.62 -17.62
CA ILE A 350 39.62 -14.42 -17.81
C ILE A 350 40.88 -13.54 -17.60
N ALA A 351 40.92 -12.32 -18.14
CA ALA A 351 42.09 -11.43 -17.95
C ALA A 351 42.21 -10.84 -16.52
N GLY A 352 41.09 -10.65 -15.80
CA GLY A 352 41.08 -10.21 -14.41
C GLY A 352 41.34 -11.36 -13.42
N ALA A 353 40.99 -12.59 -13.77
CA ALA A 353 41.40 -13.77 -13.02
C ALA A 353 42.91 -14.02 -13.18
N GLU A 354 43.48 -13.85 -14.37
CA GLU A 354 44.93 -14.00 -14.56
C GLU A 354 45.75 -12.83 -14.00
N GLY A 355 45.21 -11.61 -13.95
CA GLY A 355 45.88 -10.45 -13.35
C GLY A 355 45.79 -10.34 -11.82
N SER A 356 44.88 -11.09 -11.17
CA SER A 356 44.72 -11.09 -9.70
C SER A 356 45.13 -12.40 -9.01
N VAL A 357 45.50 -13.44 -9.76
CA VAL A 357 46.03 -14.70 -9.19
C VAL A 357 47.47 -14.55 -8.62
N GLY A 358 48.14 -13.41 -8.87
CA GLY A 358 49.43 -13.09 -8.26
C GLY A 358 49.37 -12.39 -6.88
N GLY A 359 48.21 -11.85 -6.49
CA GLY A 359 48.03 -11.22 -5.19
C GLY A 359 47.52 -12.24 -4.19
N ARG A 360 48.40 -12.81 -3.36
CA ARG A 360 48.01 -13.62 -2.19
C ARG A 360 46.94 -12.87 -1.40
N LEU A 361 45.68 -13.27 -1.53
CA LEU A 361 44.69 -13.03 -0.50
C LEU A 361 45.25 -13.66 0.79
N PRO A 362 45.37 -12.92 1.89
CA PRO A 362 45.76 -13.49 3.17
C PRO A 362 44.85 -14.68 3.47
N ARG A 363 45.44 -15.80 3.87
CA ARG A 363 44.77 -17.10 4.12
C ARG A 363 43.65 -17.03 5.18
N ASP A 364 43.46 -15.88 5.81
CA ASP A 364 42.54 -15.65 6.92
C ASP A 364 41.37 -14.70 6.58
N GLU A 365 41.20 -14.26 5.33
CA GLU A 365 39.99 -13.53 4.97
C GLU A 365 38.78 -14.47 4.89
N PRO A 366 37.69 -14.17 5.62
CA PRO A 366 36.56 -15.06 5.65
C PRO A 366 35.79 -15.01 4.33
N TRP A 367 35.41 -16.18 3.81
CA TRP A 367 34.78 -16.39 2.50
C TRP A 367 33.60 -15.46 2.13
N TRP A 368 32.91 -14.88 3.12
CA TRP A 368 31.85 -13.90 2.90
C TRP A 368 32.36 -12.53 2.41
N SER A 369 33.63 -12.17 2.61
CA SER A 369 34.23 -10.95 2.05
C SER A 369 34.26 -10.99 0.53
N GLY A 370 34.54 -12.16 -0.05
CA GLY A 370 34.54 -12.40 -1.50
C GLY A 370 33.15 -12.29 -2.13
N ILE A 371 32.10 -12.76 -1.45
CA ILE A 371 30.70 -12.65 -1.93
C ILE A 371 30.18 -11.22 -1.75
N ALA A 372 30.47 -10.57 -0.62
CA ALA A 372 30.08 -9.18 -0.37
C ALA A 372 30.75 -8.21 -1.38
N CYS A 373 31.93 -8.56 -1.91
CA CYS A 373 32.64 -7.78 -2.91
C CYS A 373 32.44 -8.28 -4.36
N ALA A 374 31.67 -9.35 -4.57
CA ALA A 374 31.41 -9.88 -5.91
C ALA A 374 30.64 -8.84 -6.76
N ARG A 375 31.11 -8.63 -8.00
CA ARG A 375 30.52 -7.68 -8.96
C ARG A 375 29.33 -8.29 -9.69
N VAL A 376 28.24 -8.55 -8.98
CA VAL A 376 26.99 -9.01 -9.62
C VAL A 376 26.10 -7.80 -9.94
N LEU A 377 26.22 -7.29 -11.17
CA LEU A 377 25.55 -6.06 -11.61
C LEU A 377 24.02 -6.15 -11.59
N TRP A 378 23.46 -7.36 -11.63
CA TRP A 378 22.02 -7.60 -11.60
C TRP A 378 21.37 -7.48 -10.22
N LEU A 379 22.13 -7.55 -9.12
CA LEU A 379 21.54 -7.53 -7.77
C LEU A 379 20.73 -6.26 -7.47
N PRO A 380 21.18 -5.03 -7.82
CA PRO A 380 20.37 -3.82 -7.62
C PRO A 380 19.07 -3.84 -8.43
N VAL A 381 19.11 -4.39 -9.65
CA VAL A 381 17.91 -4.53 -10.50
C VAL A 381 16.93 -5.54 -9.88
N LEU A 382 17.43 -6.70 -9.44
CA LEU A 382 16.61 -7.70 -8.74
C LEU A 382 16.01 -7.15 -7.45
N SER A 383 16.77 -6.34 -6.71
CA SER A 383 16.27 -5.65 -5.51
C SER A 383 15.14 -4.67 -5.86
N SER A 384 15.29 -3.92 -6.97
CA SER A 384 14.25 -3.03 -7.50
C SER A 384 13.00 -3.80 -7.97
N VAL A 385 13.19 -4.96 -8.62
CA VAL A 385 12.08 -5.86 -8.99
C VAL A 385 11.38 -6.35 -7.72
N GLY A 386 12.13 -6.69 -6.67
CA GLY A 386 11.60 -7.12 -5.38
C GLY A 386 10.64 -6.10 -4.75
N VAL A 387 11.03 -4.82 -4.66
CA VAL A 387 10.14 -3.76 -4.13
C VAL A 387 8.91 -3.56 -5.02
N THR A 388 9.06 -3.59 -6.34
CA THR A 388 7.94 -3.43 -7.28
C THR A 388 6.94 -4.57 -7.15
N MET A 389 7.41 -5.81 -7.12
CA MET A 389 6.57 -7.01 -6.97
C MET A 389 5.89 -7.06 -5.60
N PHE A 390 6.63 -6.76 -4.52
CA PHE A 390 6.05 -6.68 -3.18
C PHE A 390 4.95 -5.61 -3.12
N THR A 391 5.21 -4.41 -3.62
CA THR A 391 4.23 -3.31 -3.63
C THR A 391 3.00 -3.70 -4.43
N ALA A 392 3.19 -4.29 -5.61
CA ALA A 392 2.13 -4.80 -6.47
C ALA A 392 1.24 -5.82 -5.76
N ALA A 393 1.84 -6.84 -5.14
CA ALA A 393 1.10 -7.86 -4.40
C ALA A 393 0.40 -7.28 -3.16
N ASN A 394 1.12 -6.51 -2.35
CA ASN A 394 0.62 -5.92 -1.11
C ASN A 394 -0.58 -4.98 -1.32
N LEU A 395 -0.52 -4.15 -2.37
CA LEU A 395 -1.61 -3.25 -2.74
C LEU A 395 -2.76 -3.99 -3.40
N SER A 396 -2.50 -5.08 -4.13
CA SER A 396 -3.56 -5.92 -4.71
C SER A 396 -4.37 -6.64 -3.63
N ILE A 397 -3.72 -7.18 -2.61
CA ILE A 397 -4.40 -7.76 -1.43
C ILE A 397 -5.29 -6.70 -0.76
N THR A 398 -4.77 -5.48 -0.61
CA THR A 398 -5.51 -4.37 -0.01
C THR A 398 -6.71 -3.96 -0.86
N SER A 399 -6.53 -3.85 -2.18
CA SER A 399 -7.59 -3.52 -3.14
C SER A 399 -8.68 -4.59 -3.20
N ALA A 400 -8.31 -5.88 -3.11
CA ALA A 400 -9.28 -6.97 -2.97
C ALA A 400 -10.13 -6.80 -1.70
N GLY A 401 -9.50 -6.39 -0.59
CA GLY A 401 -10.22 -6.00 0.64
C GLY A 401 -11.20 -4.85 0.43
N HIS A 402 -10.80 -3.78 -0.26
CA HIS A 402 -11.70 -2.67 -0.61
C HIS A 402 -12.87 -3.13 -1.50
N ARG A 403 -12.61 -4.01 -2.47
CA ARG A 403 -13.66 -4.56 -3.34
C ARG A 403 -14.69 -5.36 -2.55
N ARG A 404 -14.24 -6.23 -1.63
CA ARG A 404 -15.14 -6.98 -0.74
C ARG A 404 -15.96 -6.03 0.13
N PHE A 405 -15.34 -4.99 0.67
CA PHE A 405 -16.02 -3.94 1.43
C PHE A 405 -17.12 -3.24 0.61
N TRP A 406 -16.83 -2.83 -0.63
CA TRP A 406 -17.83 -2.17 -1.49
C TRP A 406 -18.96 -3.11 -1.89
N ARG A 407 -18.68 -4.38 -2.18
CA ARG A 407 -19.71 -5.39 -2.43
C ARG A 407 -20.65 -5.57 -1.23
N ALA A 408 -20.08 -5.68 -0.02
CA ALA A 408 -20.86 -5.81 1.21
C ALA A 408 -21.69 -4.54 1.49
N THR A 409 -21.12 -3.36 1.23
CA THR A 409 -21.82 -2.08 1.36
C THR A 409 -22.99 -1.98 0.39
N ASN A 410 -22.79 -2.33 -0.88
CA ASN A 410 -23.86 -2.34 -1.89
C ASN A 410 -24.95 -3.38 -1.57
N ALA A 411 -24.59 -4.57 -1.08
CA ALA A 411 -25.56 -5.56 -0.62
C ALA A 411 -26.40 -5.02 0.54
N THR A 412 -25.77 -4.30 1.48
CA THR A 412 -26.48 -3.68 2.61
C THR A 412 -27.38 -2.54 2.15
N ARG A 413 -26.95 -1.71 1.19
CA ARG A 413 -27.78 -0.67 0.57
C ARG A 413 -29.04 -1.26 -0.07
N ARG A 414 -28.91 -2.39 -0.78
CA ARG A 414 -30.07 -3.12 -1.34
C ARG A 414 -31.04 -3.56 -0.25
N LEU A 415 -30.56 -4.24 0.79
CA LEU A 415 -31.40 -4.69 1.91
C LEU A 415 -32.12 -3.53 2.59
N VAL A 416 -31.43 -2.43 2.87
CA VAL A 416 -32.02 -1.24 3.47
C VAL A 416 -33.08 -0.63 2.54
N ALA A 417 -32.79 -0.51 1.26
CA ALA A 417 -33.73 0.05 0.31
C ALA A 417 -34.98 -0.83 0.14
N ASP A 418 -34.84 -2.15 0.15
CA ASP A 418 -35.98 -3.07 0.10
C ASP A 418 -36.88 -2.88 1.34
N VAL A 419 -36.29 -2.80 2.54
CA VAL A 419 -37.04 -2.54 3.78
C VAL A 419 -37.72 -1.17 3.77
N VAL A 420 -37.03 -0.13 3.30
CA VAL A 420 -37.62 1.22 3.21
C VAL A 420 -38.78 1.22 2.21
N ARG A 421 -38.68 0.55 1.05
CA ARG A 421 -39.80 0.39 0.11
C ARG A 421 -40.99 -0.27 0.79
N THR A 422 -40.79 -1.38 1.49
CA THR A 422 -41.88 -2.06 2.21
C THR A 422 -42.55 -1.16 3.26
N ILE A 423 -41.77 -0.38 4.01
CA ILE A 423 -42.32 0.58 4.99
C ILE A 423 -43.16 1.64 4.27
N LEU A 424 -42.68 2.17 3.14
CA LEU A 424 -43.40 3.18 2.36
C LEU A 424 -44.70 2.64 1.77
N ASP A 425 -44.67 1.45 1.17
CA ASP A 425 -45.84 0.79 0.58
C ASP A 425 -46.92 0.56 1.65
N GLU A 426 -46.54 0.11 2.85
CA GLU A 426 -47.46 -0.08 3.96
C GLU A 426 -48.06 1.23 4.46
N GLU A 427 -47.26 2.29 4.62
CA GLU A 427 -47.77 3.60 5.04
C GLU A 427 -48.70 4.24 3.99
N GLN A 428 -48.43 4.03 2.69
CA GLN A 428 -49.30 4.46 1.61
C GLN A 428 -50.64 3.70 1.61
N SER A 429 -50.62 2.41 1.94
CA SER A 429 -51.80 1.53 1.97
C SER A 429 -52.77 1.79 3.14
N LYS A 430 -52.37 2.56 4.16
CA LYS A 430 -53.25 2.90 5.29
C LYS A 430 -54.41 3.82 4.84
N ALA A 431 -55.65 3.39 5.14
CA ALA A 431 -56.87 4.11 4.76
C ALA A 431 -57.00 5.47 5.47
N HIS A 432 -57.61 6.46 4.80
CA HIS A 432 -57.72 7.88 5.20
C HIS A 432 -58.58 8.15 6.46
N GLY A 433 -58.96 7.15 7.26
CA GLY A 433 -60.03 7.27 8.27
C GLY A 433 -59.71 6.87 9.70
N ASN A 434 -58.61 6.16 9.98
CA ASN A 434 -58.30 5.74 11.36
C ASN A 434 -57.26 6.69 11.95
N GLY A 435 -57.61 7.38 13.03
CA GLY A 435 -56.86 8.46 13.70
C GLY A 435 -55.49 8.10 14.30
N GLY A 436 -54.67 7.32 13.60
CA GLY A 436 -53.23 7.28 13.81
C GLY A 436 -52.55 8.30 12.90
N ASP A 437 -51.62 9.08 13.47
CA ASP A 437 -50.80 10.05 12.74
C ASP A 437 -50.18 9.42 11.49
N ARG A 438 -50.74 9.75 10.33
CA ARG A 438 -50.20 9.37 9.04
C ARG A 438 -48.86 10.07 8.88
N VAL A 439 -47.88 9.37 8.32
CA VAL A 439 -46.58 9.98 8.02
C VAL A 439 -46.81 11.15 7.04
N PRO A 440 -46.30 12.37 7.33
CA PRO A 440 -46.49 13.52 6.45
C PRO A 440 -46.03 13.24 5.01
N THR A 441 -46.72 13.80 4.02
CA THR A 441 -46.35 13.61 2.59
C THR A 441 -44.95 14.11 2.25
N GLU A 442 -44.49 15.18 2.91
CA GLU A 442 -43.12 15.70 2.80
C GLU A 442 -42.09 14.66 3.22
N VAL A 443 -42.42 13.90 4.25
CA VAL A 443 -41.59 12.85 4.81
C VAL A 443 -41.54 11.63 3.89
N LEU A 444 -42.68 11.29 3.28
CA LEU A 444 -42.76 10.23 2.28
C LEU A 444 -41.89 10.55 1.06
N ARG A 445 -41.94 11.80 0.60
CA ARG A 445 -41.11 12.31 -0.50
C ARG A 445 -39.63 12.31 -0.14
N ALA A 446 -39.27 12.72 1.08
CA ALA A 446 -37.89 12.66 1.57
C ALA A 446 -37.39 11.21 1.63
N ALA A 447 -38.22 10.27 2.06
CA ALA A 447 -37.89 8.85 2.06
C ALA A 447 -37.71 8.29 0.63
N GLU A 448 -38.54 8.69 -0.32
CA GLU A 448 -38.41 8.33 -1.74
C GLU A 448 -37.14 8.92 -2.37
N ASP A 449 -36.81 10.17 -2.06
CA ASP A 449 -35.59 10.81 -2.54
C ASP A 449 -34.34 10.15 -1.92
N MET A 450 -34.38 9.84 -0.62
CA MET A 450 -33.36 9.02 0.03
C MET A 450 -33.24 7.64 -0.61
N LEU A 451 -34.37 7.02 -0.97
CA LEU A 451 -34.39 5.72 -1.65
C LEU A 451 -33.75 5.84 -3.02
N ARG A 452 -34.05 6.90 -3.78
CA ARG A 452 -33.47 7.18 -5.09
C ARG A 452 -31.96 7.38 -4.99
N GLU A 453 -31.47 8.08 -3.97
CA GLU A 453 -30.03 8.23 -3.70
C GLU A 453 -29.38 6.92 -3.21
N ALA A 454 -30.04 6.19 -2.31
CA ALA A 454 -29.51 4.96 -1.70
C ALA A 454 -29.53 3.75 -2.67
N LEU A 455 -30.45 3.76 -3.64
CA LEU A 455 -30.55 2.77 -4.72
C LEU A 455 -29.60 3.02 -5.87
N VAL A 456 -28.84 4.12 -5.88
CA VAL A 456 -27.73 4.25 -6.81
C VAL A 456 -26.68 3.21 -6.41
N GLU A 457 -26.76 2.03 -7.03
CA GLU A 457 -25.72 1.02 -6.90
C GLU A 457 -24.42 1.60 -7.42
N GLU A 458 -23.45 1.68 -6.51
CA GLU A 458 -22.12 2.15 -6.85
C GLU A 458 -21.39 1.06 -7.66
N VAL A 459 -21.27 1.28 -8.96
CA VAL A 459 -20.68 0.33 -9.92
C VAL A 459 -19.19 0.18 -9.69
N VAL A 460 -18.79 -0.80 -8.88
CA VAL A 460 -17.38 -1.11 -8.59
C VAL A 460 -16.61 -1.35 -9.90
N PRO A 461 -15.52 -0.61 -10.19
CA PRO A 461 -14.77 -0.76 -11.42
C PRO A 461 -14.26 -2.19 -11.60
N ARG A 462 -14.23 -2.65 -12.84
CA ARG A 462 -13.76 -4.01 -13.14
C ARG A 462 -12.26 -4.14 -12.92
N TRP A 463 -11.46 -3.11 -13.23
CA TRP A 463 -10.02 -3.15 -13.07
C TRP A 463 -9.61 -3.34 -11.61
N ASN A 464 -8.93 -4.45 -11.35
CA ASN A 464 -8.13 -4.69 -10.17
C ASN A 464 -6.68 -4.80 -10.62
N MET A 465 -5.78 -4.20 -9.85
CA MET A 465 -4.33 -4.20 -10.10
C MET A 465 -3.76 -5.57 -10.42
N PHE A 466 -4.30 -6.63 -9.81
CA PHE A 466 -4.11 -8.01 -10.23
C PHE A 466 -5.46 -8.75 -10.19
N PRO A 467 -5.90 -9.37 -11.29
CA PRO A 467 -7.13 -10.15 -11.32
C PRO A 467 -7.03 -11.49 -10.59
N LEU A 468 -5.83 -11.88 -10.11
CA LEU A 468 -5.56 -13.19 -9.50
C LEU A 468 -5.79 -13.24 -7.99
N VAL A 469 -5.97 -12.09 -7.32
CA VAL A 469 -6.29 -12.03 -5.87
C VAL A 469 -7.77 -11.68 -5.73
N TRP A 470 -8.60 -12.68 -5.45
CA TRP A 470 -10.06 -12.55 -5.26
C TRP A 470 -10.46 -12.66 -3.79
#